data_AF-A0A1V6HRY3-F1
#
_entry.id   AF-A0A1V6HRY3-F1
#
_cell.length_a   1.000
_cell.length_b   1.000
_cell.length_c   1.000
_cell.angle_alpha   90.00
_cell.angle_beta   90.00
_cell.angle_gamma   90.00
#
_symmetry.space_group_name_H-M   'P 1'
#
loop_
_entity.id
_entity.type
_entity.pdbx_description
1 polymer ?
#
loop_
_entity_poly.entity_id
_entity_poly.type
_entity_poly.pdbx_seq_one_letter_code
_entity_poly.pdbx_strand_id
1 'polypeptide(L)'
;MRFERAILVVGAAAALLFVLLGIEAFGRPLNLPILIRHALLGGLACLLHLFSQGWILLFVFGLGRAVERSHPGVAEDLRGARSVRRRLLGWAVVLLLPTLATFLAGGAAFMNRLPAWVHPALFLLAAPAQLLALWRERALLAAHQRLLAGAGEASR
;
A
#
# COMPACT_ATOMS: atom_id res chain seq x y z
N MET A 1 8.37 -11.64 -13.36
CA MET A 1 9.05 -10.98 -12.21
C MET A 1 9.35 -9.47 -12.37
N ARG A 2 9.28 -8.84 -13.56
CA ARG A 2 9.55 -7.38 -13.70
C ARG A 2 8.40 -6.48 -13.21
N PHE A 3 7.15 -6.92 -13.40
CA PHE A 3 5.95 -6.15 -13.10
C PHE A 3 5.72 -5.93 -11.60
N GLU A 4 5.77 -6.98 -10.78
CA GLU A 4 5.56 -6.88 -9.33
C GLU A 4 6.60 -5.98 -8.64
N ARG A 5 7.86 -6.08 -9.08
CA ARG A 5 8.93 -5.19 -8.60
C ARG A 5 8.65 -3.74 -8.95
N ALA A 6 8.16 -3.46 -10.16
CA ALA A 6 7.79 -2.10 -10.56
C ALA A 6 6.66 -1.55 -9.69
N ILE A 7 5.63 -2.34 -9.41
CA ILE A 7 4.49 -1.91 -8.58
C ILE A 7 4.92 -1.65 -7.13
N LEU A 8 5.79 -2.50 -6.56
CA LEU A 8 6.37 -2.28 -5.23
C LEU A 8 7.22 -1.02 -5.18
N VAL A 9 7.98 -0.71 -6.24
CA VAL A 9 8.75 0.54 -6.34
C VAL A 9 7.81 1.74 -6.36
N VAL A 10 6.70 1.69 -7.08
CA VAL A 10 5.68 2.75 -7.06
C VAL A 10 5.10 2.93 -5.66
N GLY A 11 4.77 1.85 -4.95
CA GLY A 11 4.28 1.90 -3.58
C GLY A 11 5.31 2.47 -2.60
N ALA A 12 6.59 2.12 -2.76
CA ALA A 12 7.69 2.66 -1.95
C ALA A 12 7.92 4.15 -2.23
N ALA A 13 7.86 4.57 -3.49
CA ALA A 13 7.96 5.98 -3.88
C ALA A 13 6.79 6.79 -3.31
N ALA A 14 5.58 6.24 -3.32
CA ALA A 14 4.40 6.85 -2.71
C ALA A 14 4.57 7.05 -1.19
N ALA A 15 5.04 6.02 -0.47
CA ALA A 15 5.29 6.13 0.97
C ALA A 15 6.41 7.12 1.28
N LEU A 16 7.49 7.11 0.48
CA LEU A 16 8.57 8.08 0.63
C LEU A 16 8.05 9.50 0.44
N LEU A 17 7.29 9.76 -0.62
CA LEU A 17 6.67 11.06 -0.87
C LEU A 17 5.75 11.47 0.30
N PHE A 18 4.91 10.56 0.78
CA PHE A 18 4.04 10.79 1.94
C PHE A 18 4.82 11.20 3.19
N VAL A 19 5.90 10.46 3.52
CA VAL A 19 6.74 10.76 4.68
C VAL A 19 7.45 12.10 4.53
N LEU A 20 8.04 12.37 3.36
CA LEU A 20 8.74 13.63 3.09
C LEU A 20 7.81 14.84 3.20
N LEU A 21 6.57 14.74 2.69
CA LEU A 21 5.58 15.81 2.79
C LEU A 21 5.14 16.07 4.23
N GLY A 22 4.95 15.01 5.02
CA GLY A 22 4.59 15.17 6.43
C GLY A 22 5.72 15.79 7.24
N ILE A 23 6.98 15.43 6.96
CA ILE A 23 8.16 16.08 7.57
C ILE A 23 8.26 17.55 7.16
N GLU A 24 8.05 17.85 5.87
CA GLU A 24 8.09 19.22 5.35
C GLU A 24 7.08 20.15 6.03
N ALA A 25 5.87 19.63 6.30
CA ALA A 25 4.79 20.39 6.93
C ALA A 25 4.87 20.39 8.47
N PHE A 26 5.73 19.57 9.08
CA PHE A 26 5.75 19.41 10.52
C PHE A 26 6.25 20.68 11.23
N GLY A 27 5.39 21.29 12.04
CA GLY A 27 5.74 22.46 12.86
C GLY A 27 6.00 23.75 12.05
N ARG A 28 5.62 23.81 10.77
CA ARG A 28 5.80 25.00 9.93
C ARG A 28 4.45 25.60 9.51
N PRO A 29 4.27 26.93 9.64
CA PRO A 29 3.12 27.59 9.06
C PRO A 29 3.22 27.53 7.52
N LEU A 30 2.23 26.91 6.88
CA LEU A 30 2.16 26.81 5.43
C LEU A 30 1.48 28.08 4.90
N ASN A 31 2.22 28.90 4.15
CA ASN A 31 1.59 29.94 3.35
C ASN A 31 0.81 29.31 2.18
N LEU A 32 -0.07 30.08 1.54
CA LEU A 32 -0.99 29.57 0.53
C LEU A 32 -0.30 28.78 -0.62
N PRO A 33 0.83 29.24 -1.20
CA PRO A 33 1.53 28.48 -2.23
C PRO A 33 2.07 27.12 -1.74
N ILE A 34 2.66 27.09 -0.54
CA ILE A 34 3.19 25.85 0.04
C ILE A 34 2.04 24.90 0.39
N LEU A 35 0.92 25.42 0.89
CA LEU A 35 -0.27 24.63 1.18
C LEU A 35 -0.83 23.94 -0.06
N ILE A 36 -0.95 24.67 -1.18
CA ILE A 36 -1.42 24.10 -2.46
C ILE A 36 -0.46 22.99 -2.92
N ARG A 37 0.86 23.23 -2.89
CA ARG A 37 1.85 22.21 -3.23
C ARG A 37 1.70 20.98 -2.34
N HIS A 38 1.60 21.17 -1.03
CA HIS A 38 1.44 20.10 -0.06
C HIS A 38 0.18 19.27 -0.33
N ALA A 39 -0.95 19.91 -0.60
CA ALA A 39 -2.19 19.24 -0.92
C ALA A 39 -2.11 18.44 -2.23
N LEU A 40 -1.54 19.03 -3.30
CA LEU A 40 -1.38 18.35 -4.59
C LEU A 40 -0.44 17.14 -4.50
N LEU A 41 0.71 17.30 -3.86
CA LEU A 41 1.67 16.21 -3.69
C LEU A 41 1.14 15.13 -2.73
N GLY A 42 0.39 15.52 -1.69
CA GLY A 42 -0.30 14.58 -0.80
C GLY A 42 -1.37 13.77 -1.54
N GLY A 43 -2.15 14.43 -2.40
CA GLY A 43 -3.10 13.77 -3.28
C GLY A 43 -2.42 12.80 -4.25
N LEU A 44 -1.30 13.21 -4.85
CA LEU A 44 -0.49 12.34 -5.71
C LEU A 44 0.02 11.11 -4.95
N ALA A 45 0.56 11.27 -3.74
CA ALA A 45 1.00 10.15 -2.91
C ALA A 45 -0.15 9.17 -2.63
N CYS A 46 -1.34 9.69 -2.31
CA CYS A 46 -2.54 8.88 -2.10
C CYS A 46 -2.95 8.09 -3.35
N LEU A 47 -2.93 8.73 -4.53
CA LEU A 47 -3.25 8.09 -5.81
C LEU A 47 -2.23 7.01 -6.17
N LEU A 48 -0.94 7.26 -5.98
CA LEU A 48 0.12 6.27 -6.22
C LEU A 48 0.00 5.06 -5.27
N HIS A 49 -0.38 5.30 -4.02
CA HIS A 49 -0.70 4.21 -3.09
C HIS A 49 -1.91 3.39 -3.56
N LEU A 50 -3.02 4.04 -3.95
CA LEU A 50 -4.19 3.35 -4.52
C LEU A 50 -3.81 2.53 -5.74
N PHE A 51 -3.06 3.11 -6.66
CA PHE A 51 -2.59 2.46 -7.87
C PHE A 51 -1.74 1.23 -7.53
N SER A 52 -0.73 1.38 -6.67
CA SER A 52 0.16 0.29 -6.29
C SER A 52 -0.60 -0.87 -5.64
N GLN A 53 -1.44 -0.57 -4.66
CA GLN A 53 -2.20 -1.58 -3.93
C GLN A 53 -3.27 -2.26 -4.81
N GLY A 54 -3.95 -1.49 -5.65
CA GLY A 54 -4.91 -2.03 -6.62
C GLY A 54 -4.25 -3.06 -7.53
N TRP A 55 -3.07 -2.74 -8.07
CA TRP A 55 -2.33 -3.66 -8.93
C TRP A 55 -1.75 -4.87 -8.20
N ILE A 56 -1.24 -4.71 -6.97
CA ILE A 56 -0.79 -5.84 -6.14
C ILE A 56 -1.94 -6.82 -5.92
N LEU A 57 -3.11 -6.33 -5.52
CA LEU A 57 -4.28 -7.17 -5.27
C LEU A 57 -4.76 -7.84 -6.56
N LEU A 58 -4.89 -7.10 -7.66
CA LEU A 58 -5.27 -7.66 -8.96
C LEU A 58 -4.32 -8.77 -9.40
N PHE A 59 -3.01 -8.56 -9.26
CA PHE A 59 -2.00 -9.56 -9.59
C PHE A 59 -2.17 -10.82 -8.73
N VAL A 60 -2.28 -10.64 -7.42
CA VAL A 60 -2.34 -11.73 -6.44
C VAL A 60 -3.64 -12.54 -6.57
N PHE A 61 -4.78 -11.88 -6.77
CA PHE A 61 -6.07 -12.56 -6.97
C PHE A 61 -6.19 -13.16 -8.37
N GLY A 62 -5.74 -12.45 -9.41
CA GLY A 62 -5.81 -12.89 -10.80
C GLY A 62 -4.92 -14.10 -11.06
N LEU A 63 -3.64 -13.99 -10.71
CA LEU A 63 -2.68 -15.10 -10.88
C LEU A 63 -3.02 -16.27 -9.97
N GLY A 64 -3.46 -15.98 -8.75
CA GLY A 64 -3.91 -16.99 -7.80
C GLY A 64 -5.00 -17.87 -8.40
N ARG A 65 -6.09 -17.27 -8.92
CA ARG A 65 -7.19 -18.00 -9.54
C ARG A 65 -6.80 -18.77 -10.80
N ALA A 66 -5.88 -18.25 -11.60
CA ALA A 66 -5.39 -18.95 -12.78
C ALA A 66 -4.73 -20.28 -12.38
N VAL A 67 -3.87 -20.28 -11.36
CA VAL A 67 -3.19 -21.47 -10.87
C VAL A 67 -4.15 -22.48 -10.24
N GLU A 68 -5.16 -22.04 -9.46
CA GLU A 68 -6.13 -22.99 -8.87
C GLU A 68 -6.94 -23.73 -9.94
N ARG A 69 -7.21 -23.09 -11.09
CA ARG A 69 -7.92 -23.72 -12.21
C ARG A 69 -7.03 -24.72 -12.97
N SER A 70 -5.74 -24.45 -13.06
CA SER A 70 -4.80 -25.30 -13.80
C SER A 70 -4.37 -26.54 -13.00
N HIS A 71 -4.45 -26.52 -11.67
CA HIS A 71 -3.95 -27.62 -10.82
C HIS A 71 -4.93 -27.98 -9.67
N PRO A 72 -6.06 -28.64 -9.98
CA PRO A 72 -7.10 -28.95 -8.99
C PRO A 72 -6.69 -29.96 -7.88
N GLY A 73 -5.57 -30.67 -8.03
CA GLY A 73 -5.10 -31.69 -7.09
C GLY A 73 -4.24 -31.20 -5.92
N VAL A 74 -3.81 -29.93 -5.91
CA VAL A 74 -2.82 -29.44 -4.93
C VAL A 74 -3.49 -28.71 -3.76
N ALA A 75 -4.25 -29.45 -2.95
CA ALA A 75 -5.10 -28.87 -1.91
C ALA A 75 -4.34 -28.17 -0.75
N GLU A 76 -3.09 -28.56 -0.47
CA GLU A 76 -2.27 -27.96 0.59
C GLU A 76 -1.61 -26.64 0.15
N ASP A 77 -1.04 -26.56 -1.06
CA ASP A 77 -0.46 -25.31 -1.58
C ASP A 77 -1.52 -24.23 -1.80
N LEU A 78 -2.75 -24.63 -2.14
CA LEU A 78 -3.89 -23.72 -2.26
C LEU A 78 -4.30 -23.08 -0.93
N ARG A 79 -4.17 -23.79 0.20
CA ARG A 79 -4.42 -23.21 1.53
C ARG A 79 -3.35 -22.18 1.90
N GLY A 80 -2.09 -22.48 1.61
CA GLY A 80 -0.96 -21.55 1.77
C GLY A 80 -1.14 -20.27 0.96
N ALA A 81 -1.46 -20.41 -0.34
CA ALA A 81 -1.72 -19.28 -1.22
C ALA A 81 -2.87 -18.41 -0.71
N ARG A 82 -4.03 -19.00 -0.36
CA ARG A 82 -5.18 -18.25 0.20
C ARG A 82 -4.82 -17.46 1.46
N SER A 83 -4.03 -18.04 2.35
CA SER A 83 -3.56 -17.37 3.58
C SER A 83 -2.70 -16.14 3.24
N VAL A 84 -1.76 -16.29 2.30
CA VAL A 84 -0.93 -15.17 1.82
C VAL A 84 -1.78 -14.07 1.20
N ARG A 85 -2.78 -14.41 0.37
CA ARG A 85 -3.71 -13.43 -0.23
C ARG A 85 -4.48 -12.64 0.83
N ARG A 86 -5.02 -13.31 1.86
CA ARG A 86 -5.74 -12.62 2.95
C ARG A 86 -4.84 -11.69 3.73
N ARG A 87 -3.59 -12.10 4.00
CA ARG A 87 -2.61 -11.26 4.69
C ARG A 87 -2.23 -10.04 3.86
N LEU A 88 -2.03 -10.22 2.55
CA LEU A 88 -1.76 -9.11 1.63
C LEU A 88 -2.92 -8.10 1.59
N LEU A 89 -4.17 -8.57 1.57
CA LEU A 89 -5.34 -7.68 1.66
C LEU A 89 -5.34 -6.89 2.98
N GLY A 90 -5.04 -7.53 4.10
CA GLY A 90 -4.93 -6.86 5.39
C GLY A 90 -3.88 -5.76 5.40
N TRP A 91 -2.69 -6.01 4.83
CA TRP A 91 -1.63 -5.01 4.74
C TRP A 91 -1.95 -3.88 3.75
N ALA A 92 -2.60 -4.18 2.63
CA ALA A 92 -3.08 -3.16 1.70
C ALA A 92 -4.05 -2.19 2.39
N VAL A 93 -4.92 -2.69 3.27
CA VAL A 93 -5.83 -1.86 4.08
C VAL A 93 -5.05 -0.99 5.08
N VAL A 94 -4.07 -1.57 5.79
CA VAL A 94 -3.19 -0.83 6.71
C VAL A 94 -2.39 0.26 6.00
N LEU A 95 -2.09 0.08 4.72
CA LEU A 95 -1.38 1.09 3.92
C LEU A 95 -2.33 2.16 3.37
N LEU A 96 -3.50 1.78 2.85
CA LEU A 96 -4.43 2.71 2.20
C LEU A 96 -5.25 3.56 3.18
N LEU A 97 -5.85 2.94 4.20
CA LEU A 97 -6.77 3.64 5.10
C LEU A 97 -6.10 4.79 5.85
N PRO A 98 -4.93 4.62 6.49
CA PRO A 98 -4.26 5.72 7.19
C PRO A 98 -3.80 6.83 6.25
N THR A 99 -3.34 6.48 5.04
CA THR A 99 -2.97 7.46 4.00
C THR A 99 -4.15 8.33 3.62
N LEU A 100 -5.28 7.69 3.29
CA LEU A 100 -6.50 8.37 2.90
C LEU A 100 -7.06 9.20 4.06
N ALA A 101 -7.09 8.64 5.27
CA ALA A 101 -7.53 9.35 6.47
C ALA A 101 -6.69 10.59 6.74
N THR A 102 -5.36 10.49 6.62
CA THR A 102 -4.44 11.62 6.80
C THR A 102 -4.71 12.70 5.76
N PHE A 103 -4.84 12.33 4.48
CA PHE A 103 -5.12 13.27 3.39
C PHE A 103 -6.47 13.99 3.58
N LEU A 104 -7.54 13.25 3.85
CA LEU A 104 -8.88 13.80 4.07
C LEU A 104 -8.94 14.69 5.32
N ALA A 105 -8.27 14.28 6.41
CA ALA A 105 -8.15 15.10 7.60
C ALA A 105 -7.40 16.41 7.34
N GLY A 106 -6.42 16.42 6.44
CA GLY A 106 -5.74 17.65 6.01
C GLY A 106 -6.69 18.64 5.34
N GLY A 107 -7.52 18.17 4.41
CA GLY A 107 -8.56 19.00 3.78
C GLY A 107 -9.62 19.49 4.78
N ALA A 108 -10.07 18.63 5.68
CA ALA A 108 -11.04 18.99 6.71
C ALA A 108 -10.48 20.00 7.73
N ALA A 109 -9.21 19.85 8.14
CA ALA A 109 -8.54 20.81 9.00
C ALA A 109 -8.39 22.18 8.32
N PHE A 110 -8.07 22.21 7.01
CA PHE A 110 -8.02 23.45 6.23
C PHE A 110 -9.38 24.17 6.16
N MET A 111 -10.47 23.41 6.04
CA MET A 111 -11.84 23.94 6.08
C MET A 111 -12.34 24.26 7.51
N ASN A 112 -11.48 24.21 8.52
CA ASN A 112 -11.81 24.40 9.93
C ASN A 112 -12.91 23.45 10.45
N ARG A 113 -13.00 22.24 9.88
CA ARG A 113 -13.97 21.20 10.25
C ARG A 113 -13.41 20.19 11.25
N LEU A 114 -12.09 20.17 11.45
CA LEU A 114 -11.40 19.34 12.44
C LEU A 114 -10.34 20.16 13.18
N PRO A 115 -10.02 19.81 14.44
CA PRO A 115 -8.90 20.43 15.14
C PRO A 115 -7.58 20.26 14.38
N ALA A 116 -6.75 21.30 14.37
CA ALA A 116 -5.50 21.34 13.61
C ALA A 116 -4.50 20.23 14.01
N TRP A 117 -4.62 19.66 15.20
CA TRP A 117 -3.75 18.58 15.68
C TRP A 117 -4.11 17.20 15.10
N VAL A 118 -5.31 17.02 14.54
CA VAL A 118 -5.78 15.70 14.06
C VAL A 118 -4.96 15.22 12.85
N HIS A 119 -4.72 16.11 11.88
CA HIS A 119 -3.93 15.78 10.70
C HIS A 119 -2.49 15.33 11.03
N PRO A 120 -1.68 16.07 11.83
CA PRO A 120 -0.34 15.62 12.20
C PRO A 120 -0.36 14.37 13.11
N ALA A 121 -1.36 14.19 13.97
CA ALA A 121 -1.50 12.96 14.76
C ALA A 121 -1.75 11.73 13.86
N LEU A 122 -2.62 11.86 12.85
CA LEU A 122 -2.84 10.80 11.87
C LEU A 122 -1.58 10.50 11.05
N PHE A 123 -0.82 11.53 10.66
CA PHE A 123 0.46 11.35 9.97
C PHE A 123 1.45 10.53 10.81
N LEU A 124 1.62 10.85 12.10
CA LEU A 124 2.53 10.14 13.00
C LEU A 124 2.18 8.65 13.17
N LEU A 125 0.92 8.29 13.01
CA LEU A 125 0.47 6.90 13.01
C LEU A 125 0.59 6.25 11.62
N ALA A 126 0.23 6.98 10.57
CA ALA A 126 0.21 6.49 9.19
C ALA A 126 1.62 6.20 8.65
N ALA A 127 2.58 7.08 8.90
CA ALA A 127 3.96 6.93 8.42
C ALA A 127 4.62 5.60 8.84
N PRO A 128 4.69 5.24 10.14
CA PRO A 128 5.28 3.96 10.55
C PRO A 128 4.43 2.76 10.06
N ALA A 129 3.10 2.90 10.02
CA ALA A 129 2.22 1.84 9.51
C ALA A 129 2.46 1.54 8.02
N GLN A 130 2.65 2.57 7.19
CA GLN A 130 2.98 2.41 5.78
C GLN A 130 4.31 1.70 5.56
N LEU A 131 5.36 2.10 6.31
CA LEU A 131 6.68 1.47 6.21
C LEU A 131 6.61 -0.01 6.60
N LEU A 132 5.90 -0.33 7.69
CA LEU A 132 5.68 -1.69 8.13
C LEU A 132 4.88 -2.50 7.09
N ALA A 133 3.80 -1.94 6.55
CA ALA A 133 2.97 -2.58 5.55
C ALA A 133 3.76 -2.90 4.28
N LEU A 134 4.54 -1.94 3.76
CA LEU A 134 5.39 -2.16 2.58
C LEU A 134 6.42 -3.27 2.80
N TRP A 135 7.05 -3.30 3.98
CA TRP A 135 8.00 -4.35 4.32
C TRP A 135 7.32 -5.73 4.35
N ARG A 136 6.12 -5.82 4.94
CA ARG A 136 5.33 -7.06 5.00
C ARG A 136 4.81 -7.49 3.63
N GLU A 137 4.34 -6.58 2.80
CA GLU A 137 3.90 -6.84 1.43
C GLU A 137 5.02 -7.42 0.58
N ARG A 138 6.22 -6.83 0.65
CA ARG A 138 7.41 -7.35 -0.04
C ARG A 138 7.72 -8.78 0.37
N ALA A 139 7.67 -9.09 1.67
CA ALA A 139 7.93 -10.43 2.18
C ALA A 139 6.85 -11.44 1.73
N LEU A 140 5.58 -11.05 1.77
CA LEU A 140 4.45 -11.88 1.38
C LEU A 140 4.40 -12.13 -0.13
N LEU A 141 4.72 -11.14 -0.96
CA LEU A 141 4.82 -11.31 -2.41
C LEU A 141 5.95 -12.29 -2.78
N ALA A 142 7.11 -12.17 -2.13
CA ALA A 142 8.20 -13.14 -2.32
C ALA A 142 7.83 -14.56 -1.86
N ALA A 143 7.01 -14.70 -0.81
CA ALA A 143 6.48 -16.00 -0.41
C ALA A 143 5.46 -16.54 -1.43
N HIS A 144 4.56 -15.69 -1.93
CA HIS A 144 3.59 -16.06 -2.95
C HIS A 144 4.26 -16.57 -4.24
N GLN A 145 5.33 -15.89 -4.70
CA GLN A 145 6.10 -16.30 -5.87
C GLN A 145 6.75 -17.67 -5.70
N ARG A 146 7.31 -17.95 -4.51
CA ARG A 146 7.94 -19.25 -4.22
C ARG A 146 6.93 -20.39 -4.26
N LEU A 147 5.72 -20.16 -3.72
CA LEU A 147 4.63 -21.14 -3.78
C LEU A 147 4.20 -21.42 -5.22
N LEU A 148 4.09 -20.38 -6.05
CA LEU A 148 3.72 -20.54 -7.46
C LEU A 148 4.80 -21.26 -8.29
N ALA A 149 6.09 -20.99 -8.01
CA ALA A 149 7.20 -21.67 -8.67
C ALA A 149 7.22 -23.16 -8.33
N GLY A 150 7.07 -23.52 -7.05
CA GLY A 150 7.02 -24.92 -6.61
C GLY A 150 5.83 -25.70 -7.19
N ALA A 151 4.65 -25.08 -7.28
CA ALA A 151 3.49 -25.70 -7.92
C ALA A 151 3.70 -25.98 -9.43
N GLY A 152 4.46 -25.10 -10.12
CA GLY A 152 4.82 -25.31 -11.51
C GLY A 152 5.82 -26.45 -11.72
N GLU A 153 6.79 -26.61 -10.82
CA GLU A 153 7.78 -27.70 -10.86
C GLU A 153 7.16 -29.06 -10.56
N ALA A 154 6.24 -29.14 -9.59
CA ALA A 154 5.51 -30.38 -9.26
C ALA A 154 4.54 -30.85 -10.37
N SER A 155 4.32 -30.04 -11.40
CA SER A 155 3.43 -30.34 -12.53
C SER A 155 4.15 -30.82 -13.80
N ARG A 156 5.49 -30.83 -13.79
CA ARG A 156 6.34 -31.35 -14.88
C ARG A 156 6.77 -32.77 -14.58
#